data_AF-A0A2N5YSS5-F1
#
_entry.id   AF-A0A2N5YSS5-F1
#
_cell.length_a   1.000
_cell.length_b   1.000
_cell.length_c   1.000
_cell.angle_alpha   90.00
_cell.angle_beta   90.00
_cell.angle_gamma   90.00
#
_symmetry.space_group_name_H-M   'P 1'
#
loop_
_entity.id
_entity.type
_entity.pdbx_description
1 polymer ?
#
loop_
_entity_poly.entity_id
_entity_poly.type
_entity_poly.pdbx_seq_one_letter_code
_entity_poly.pdbx_strand_id
1 'polypeptide(L)'
;MKNKNIYTKSSLLSILAAIVIIVAYACNTSRIATKEVVGIELKDLPCSGDKYMSDKDYFIANNSAKSNDPGLAREKALLISKQRLSGLISSRLKSATDRYINERGFKDRAEIEQKYENLTREVINQTLTDVQIICEKQTVLPDGDYQVFIAIAVSREDILNNMEKGLSSNE
;
A
#
# COMPACT_ATOMS: atom_id res chain seq x y z
N MET A 1 77.95 -40.78 15.09
CA MET A 1 77.60 -39.44 14.58
C MET A 1 76.25 -39.50 13.87
N LYS A 2 75.45 -38.46 14.06
CA LYS A 2 73.99 -38.37 13.87
C LYS A 2 73.50 -38.44 12.40
N ASN A 3 72.45 -39.25 12.22
CA ASN A 3 71.16 -38.95 11.57
C ASN A 3 71.10 -38.50 10.09
N LYS A 4 70.76 -39.43 9.18
CA LYS A 4 70.19 -39.17 7.84
C LYS A 4 68.77 -39.75 7.80
N ASN A 5 67.72 -38.91 7.95
CA ASN A 5 66.34 -39.19 7.47
C ASN A 5 65.35 -38.07 7.88
N ILE A 6 65.59 -36.81 7.50
CA ILE A 6 64.66 -35.69 7.82
C ILE A 6 64.26 -34.85 6.58
N TYR A 7 64.71 -35.15 5.36
CA TYR A 7 64.53 -34.22 4.23
C TYR A 7 63.62 -34.67 3.07
N THR A 8 62.93 -35.81 3.13
CA THR A 8 62.08 -36.27 2.00
C THR A 8 60.57 -36.13 2.21
N LYS A 9 60.06 -35.93 3.43
CA LYS A 9 58.61 -35.72 3.68
C LYS A 9 58.16 -34.25 3.65
N SER A 10 59.10 -33.30 3.70
CA SER A 10 58.78 -31.86 3.72
C SER A 10 58.49 -31.27 2.33
N SER A 11 58.83 -31.96 1.23
CA SER A 11 58.70 -31.40 -0.13
C SER A 11 57.39 -31.76 -0.83
N LEU A 12 56.65 -32.76 -0.33
CA LEU A 12 55.34 -33.17 -0.90
C LEU A 12 54.15 -32.44 -0.27
N LEU A 13 54.32 -31.86 0.93
CA LEU A 13 53.27 -31.05 1.58
C LEU A 13 53.15 -29.65 0.95
N SER A 14 54.20 -29.14 0.31
CA SER A 14 54.24 -27.78 -0.21
C SER A 14 53.53 -27.61 -1.56
N ILE A 15 53.29 -28.69 -2.30
CA ILE A 15 52.63 -28.64 -3.62
C ILE A 15 51.10 -28.73 -3.48
N LEU A 16 50.59 -29.44 -2.46
CA LEU A 16 49.15 -29.51 -2.19
C LEU A 16 48.58 -28.19 -1.65
N ALA A 17 49.41 -27.37 -0.99
CA ALA A 17 49.03 -26.06 -0.48
C ALA A 17 48.88 -24.99 -1.58
N ALA A 18 49.49 -25.18 -2.76
CA ALA A 18 49.44 -24.22 -3.86
C ALA A 18 48.17 -24.33 -4.74
N ILE A 19 47.50 -25.49 -4.75
CA ILE A 19 46.28 -25.72 -5.55
C ILE A 19 45.02 -25.20 -4.84
N VAL A 20 45.03 -25.16 -3.50
CA VAL A 20 43.88 -24.67 -2.70
C VAL A 20 43.71 -23.14 -2.80
N ILE A 21 44.77 -22.41 -3.16
CA ILE A 21 44.73 -20.94 -3.23
C ILE A 21 44.04 -20.44 -4.51
N ILE A 22 44.06 -21.19 -5.61
CA ILE A 22 43.45 -20.75 -6.88
C ILE A 22 41.91 -20.83 -6.84
N VAL A 23 41.33 -21.73 -6.03
CA VAL A 23 39.87 -21.85 -5.89
C VAL A 23 39.25 -20.71 -5.06
N ALA A 24 40.06 -19.98 -4.28
CA ALA A 24 39.58 -18.84 -3.49
C ALA A 24 39.40 -17.54 -4.31
N TYR A 25 40.03 -17.42 -5.49
CA TYR A 25 39.92 -16.22 -6.33
C TYR A 25 38.81 -16.31 -7.39
N ALA A 26 38.18 -17.47 -7.57
CA ALA A 26 37.05 -17.63 -8.51
C ALA A 26 35.72 -17.05 -7.99
N CYS A 27 35.68 -16.55 -6.75
CA CYS A 27 34.51 -15.85 -6.20
C CYS A 27 34.72 -14.34 -6.04
N ASN A 28 35.61 -13.77 -6.85
CA ASN A 28 35.69 -12.33 -7.09
C ASN A 28 35.28 -11.99 -8.53
N THR A 29 34.25 -12.70 -9.04
CA THR A 29 33.39 -12.05 -10.03
C THR A 29 32.84 -10.82 -9.34
N SER A 30 33.26 -9.66 -9.83
CA SER A 30 32.67 -8.38 -9.50
C SER A 30 31.17 -8.60 -9.39
N ARG A 31 30.63 -8.42 -8.18
CA ARG A 31 29.19 -8.25 -8.01
C ARG A 31 28.86 -7.19 -9.03
N ILE A 32 28.20 -7.58 -10.11
CA ILE A 32 27.47 -6.67 -10.97
C ILE A 32 26.71 -5.86 -9.94
N ALA A 33 27.07 -4.58 -9.81
CA ALA A 33 26.26 -3.65 -9.06
C ALA A 33 24.88 -3.84 -9.66
N THR A 34 24.03 -4.56 -8.94
CA THR A 34 22.61 -4.60 -9.21
C THR A 34 22.25 -3.14 -9.10
N LYS A 35 22.18 -2.47 -10.24
CA LYS A 35 21.54 -1.17 -10.39
C LYS A 35 20.34 -1.23 -9.46
N GLU A 36 20.22 -0.30 -8.53
CA GLU A 36 19.01 -0.13 -7.72
C GLU A 36 17.79 -0.38 -8.61
N VAL A 37 17.22 -1.59 -8.55
CA VAL A 37 15.96 -1.93 -9.22
C VAL A 37 14.81 -1.39 -8.37
N VAL A 38 15.10 -1.05 -7.11
CA VAL A 38 14.23 -0.37 -6.17
C VAL A 38 14.61 1.10 -6.21
N GLY A 39 13.69 1.95 -6.62
CA GLY A 39 13.90 3.40 -6.68
C GLY A 39 14.16 4.03 -5.31
N ILE A 40 14.34 5.35 -5.29
CA ILE A 40 14.63 6.11 -4.06
C ILE A 40 13.42 6.08 -3.12
N GLU A 41 13.63 5.58 -1.90
CA GLU A 41 12.61 5.58 -0.85
C GLU A 41 12.44 6.98 -0.25
N LEU A 42 11.21 7.49 -0.25
CA LEU A 42 10.87 8.77 0.37
C LEU A 42 10.60 8.55 1.87
N LYS A 43 11.52 9.02 2.72
CA LYS A 43 11.44 8.81 4.18
C LYS A 43 10.28 9.51 4.89
N ASP A 44 9.68 10.54 4.28
CA ASP A 44 8.64 11.35 4.93
C ASP A 44 7.58 11.83 3.92
N LEU A 45 6.79 10.89 3.39
CA LEU A 45 5.69 11.26 2.49
C LEU A 45 4.57 11.97 3.27
N PRO A 46 4.19 13.22 2.92
CA PRO A 46 3.13 13.93 3.62
C PRO A 46 1.80 13.19 3.53
N CYS A 47 0.99 13.29 4.59
CA CYS A 47 -0.31 12.63 4.67
C CYS A 47 -0.26 11.09 4.46
N SER A 48 0.89 10.47 4.74
CA SER A 48 1.13 9.01 4.69
C SER A 48 1.63 8.45 6.03
N GLY A 49 1.68 7.12 6.13
CA GLY A 49 2.02 6.35 7.33
C GLY A 49 0.80 5.90 8.12
N ASP A 50 1.04 5.20 9.23
CA ASP A 50 0.02 4.47 10.01
C ASP A 50 -1.19 5.33 10.41
N LYS A 51 -0.96 6.59 10.79
CA LYS A 51 -2.01 7.55 11.15
C LYS A 51 -2.96 7.94 10.02
N TYR A 52 -2.61 7.62 8.76
CA TYR A 52 -3.42 7.91 7.58
C TYR A 52 -3.79 6.63 6.83
N MET A 53 -3.79 5.49 7.52
CA MET A 53 -4.31 4.21 7.04
C MET A 53 -5.65 3.90 7.68
N SER A 54 -6.48 3.13 6.97
CA SER A 54 -7.76 2.67 7.53
C SER A 54 -7.51 1.77 8.74
N ASP A 55 -8.30 1.94 9.79
CA ASP A 55 -8.21 1.16 11.01
C ASP A 55 -9.57 0.54 11.35
N LYS A 56 -9.80 0.16 12.62
CA LYS A 56 -11.05 -0.44 13.09
C LYS A 56 -12.22 0.54 13.22
N ASP A 57 -11.95 1.85 13.26
CA ASP A 57 -12.92 2.91 13.52
C ASP A 57 -13.16 3.76 12.27
N TYR A 58 -12.16 3.92 11.39
CA TYR A 58 -12.21 4.77 10.22
C TYR A 58 -11.84 4.05 8.92
N PHE A 59 -12.55 4.41 7.85
CA PHE A 59 -12.04 4.29 6.50
C PHE A 59 -11.23 5.53 6.16
N ILE A 60 -9.97 5.33 5.80
CA ILE A 60 -9.04 6.42 5.45
C ILE A 60 -8.44 6.16 4.07
N ALA A 61 -8.45 7.20 3.24
CA ALA A 61 -7.77 7.21 1.96
C ALA A 61 -6.92 8.48 1.85
N ASN A 62 -5.75 8.34 1.26
CA ASN A 62 -4.86 9.46 0.96
C ASN A 62 -4.43 9.43 -0.50
N ASN A 63 -4.18 10.61 -1.05
CA ASN A 63 -3.62 10.77 -2.38
C ASN A 63 -2.94 12.13 -2.53
N SER A 64 -2.30 12.33 -3.68
CA SER A 64 -1.60 13.57 -3.98
C SER A 64 -1.74 13.91 -5.46
N ALA A 65 -1.71 15.20 -5.80
CA ALA A 65 -1.77 15.63 -7.18
C ALA A 65 -0.92 16.87 -7.42
N LYS A 66 -0.43 16.98 -8.66
CA LYS A 66 0.39 18.08 -9.16
C LYS A 66 -0.42 18.95 -10.13
N SER A 67 -0.24 20.26 -10.05
CA SER A 67 -0.76 21.21 -11.04
C SER A 67 -0.03 22.55 -10.94
N ASN A 68 0.04 23.29 -12.02
CA ASN A 68 0.51 24.68 -12.04
C ASN A 68 -0.46 25.65 -11.33
N ASP A 69 -1.73 25.28 -11.20
CA ASP A 69 -2.74 25.97 -10.40
C ASP A 69 -2.94 25.26 -9.04
N PRO A 70 -2.79 25.97 -7.89
CA PRO A 70 -2.86 25.35 -6.58
C PRO A 70 -4.27 24.84 -6.23
N GLY A 71 -5.33 25.50 -6.72
CA GLY A 71 -6.71 25.07 -6.52
C GLY A 71 -6.98 23.74 -7.22
N LEU A 72 -6.57 23.63 -8.49
CA LEU A 72 -6.71 22.43 -9.30
C LEU A 72 -5.88 21.27 -8.74
N ALA A 73 -4.67 21.52 -8.22
CA ALA A 73 -3.88 20.49 -7.56
C ALA A 73 -4.63 19.92 -6.33
N ARG A 74 -5.23 20.81 -5.53
CA ARG A 74 -6.03 20.42 -4.36
C ARG A 74 -7.26 19.62 -4.76
N GLU A 75 -8.04 20.10 -5.73
CA GLU A 75 -9.25 19.42 -6.19
C GLU A 75 -8.95 18.03 -6.76
N LYS A 76 -7.89 17.89 -7.57
CA LYS A 76 -7.43 16.59 -8.09
C LYS A 76 -7.06 15.63 -6.95
N ALA A 77 -6.27 16.08 -5.98
CA ALA A 77 -5.84 15.25 -4.85
C ALA A 77 -7.05 14.78 -4.01
N LEU A 78 -8.01 15.69 -3.76
CA LEU A 78 -9.23 15.39 -3.04
C LEU A 78 -10.11 14.39 -3.81
N LEU A 79 -10.29 14.60 -5.12
CA LEU A 79 -11.11 13.74 -5.98
C LEU A 79 -10.59 12.30 -5.99
N ILE A 80 -9.29 12.11 -6.20
CA ILE A 80 -8.69 10.77 -6.22
C ILE A 80 -8.78 10.12 -4.84
N SER A 81 -8.60 10.89 -3.77
CA SER A 81 -8.78 10.40 -2.40
C SER A 81 -10.22 9.92 -2.17
N LYS A 82 -11.22 10.69 -2.61
CA LYS A 82 -12.65 10.31 -2.55
C LYS A 82 -12.92 9.03 -3.35
N GLN A 83 -12.39 8.92 -4.57
CA GLN A 83 -12.53 7.71 -5.39
C GLN A 83 -11.95 6.46 -4.71
N ARG A 84 -10.73 6.58 -4.15
CA ARG A 84 -10.08 5.49 -3.42
C ARG A 84 -10.88 5.10 -2.17
N LEU A 85 -11.40 6.07 -1.43
CA LEU A 85 -12.23 5.84 -0.26
C LEU A 85 -13.52 5.09 -0.62
N SER A 86 -14.20 5.49 -1.70
CA SER A 86 -15.40 4.80 -2.20
C SER A 86 -15.11 3.34 -2.56
N GLY A 87 -13.97 3.07 -3.20
CA GLY A 87 -13.54 1.71 -3.52
C GLY A 87 -13.32 0.86 -2.26
N LEU A 88 -12.71 1.45 -1.22
CA LEU A 88 -12.50 0.77 0.07
C LEU A 88 -13.82 0.44 0.77
N ILE A 89 -14.77 1.38 0.81
CA ILE A 89 -16.09 1.18 1.42
C ILE A 89 -16.86 0.11 0.62
N SER A 90 -16.99 0.28 -0.70
CA SER A 90 -17.71 -0.66 -1.58
C SER A 90 -17.18 -2.09 -1.47
N SER A 91 -15.86 -2.28 -1.53
CA SER A 91 -15.26 -3.62 -1.45
C SER A 91 -15.51 -4.28 -0.09
N ARG A 92 -15.47 -3.49 1.00
CA ARG A 92 -15.71 -4.00 2.34
C ARG A 92 -17.17 -4.38 2.56
N LEU A 93 -18.10 -3.54 2.09
CA LEU A 93 -19.54 -3.81 2.17
C LEU A 93 -19.92 -5.01 1.30
N LYS A 94 -19.44 -5.06 0.05
CA LYS A 94 -19.63 -6.24 -0.81
C LYS A 94 -19.15 -7.52 -0.13
N SER A 95 -17.95 -7.49 0.44
CA SER A 95 -17.43 -8.66 1.16
C SER A 95 -18.31 -9.08 2.35
N ALA A 96 -18.96 -8.13 3.03
CA ALA A 96 -19.87 -8.42 4.13
C ALA A 96 -21.21 -8.99 3.62
N THR A 97 -21.78 -8.39 2.58
CA THR A 97 -23.00 -8.87 1.91
C THR A 97 -22.81 -10.26 1.33
N ASP A 98 -21.71 -10.52 0.62
CA ASP A 98 -21.41 -11.83 0.03
C ASP A 98 -21.33 -12.91 1.12
N ARG A 99 -20.72 -12.62 2.28
CA ARG A 99 -20.72 -13.54 3.44
C ARG A 99 -22.13 -13.78 3.97
N TYR A 100 -22.91 -12.72 4.17
CA TYR A 100 -24.28 -12.81 4.68
C TYR A 100 -25.18 -13.68 3.79
N ILE A 101 -25.11 -13.50 2.47
CA ILE A 101 -25.91 -14.28 1.51
C ILE A 101 -25.49 -15.75 1.52
N ASN A 102 -24.18 -16.02 1.59
CA ASN A 102 -23.65 -17.38 1.65
C ASN A 102 -24.13 -18.15 2.89
N GLU A 103 -24.09 -17.53 4.07
CA GLU A 103 -24.51 -18.16 5.33
C GLU A 103 -26.00 -18.48 5.37
N ARG A 104 -26.84 -17.64 4.75
CA ARG A 104 -28.30 -17.76 4.79
C ARG A 104 -28.88 -18.63 3.68
N GLY A 105 -28.08 -19.02 2.67
CA GLY A 105 -28.53 -19.89 1.59
C GLY A 105 -29.70 -19.33 0.79
N PHE A 106 -29.80 -18.00 0.65
CA PHE A 106 -30.91 -17.36 -0.06
C PHE A 106 -30.99 -17.85 -1.51
N LYS A 107 -32.22 -18.13 -1.97
CA LYS A 107 -32.49 -18.50 -3.36
C LYS A 107 -32.38 -17.30 -4.32
N ASP A 108 -32.73 -16.11 -3.83
CA ASP A 108 -32.83 -14.88 -4.64
C ASP A 108 -31.60 -13.97 -4.46
N ARG A 109 -30.40 -14.52 -4.65
CA ARG A 109 -29.12 -13.82 -4.42
C ARG A 109 -28.99 -12.53 -5.22
N ALA A 110 -29.38 -12.56 -6.49
CA ALA A 110 -29.22 -11.43 -7.41
C ALA A 110 -30.02 -10.19 -6.99
N GLU A 111 -31.25 -10.39 -6.52
CA GLU A 111 -32.11 -9.29 -6.05
C GLU A 111 -31.53 -8.63 -4.79
N ILE A 112 -31.07 -9.46 -3.84
CA ILE A 112 -30.43 -8.99 -2.62
C ILE A 112 -29.15 -8.22 -2.96
N GLU A 113 -28.27 -8.79 -3.79
CA GLU A 113 -27.03 -8.14 -4.24
C GLU A 113 -27.32 -6.77 -4.87
N GLN A 114 -28.30 -6.69 -5.78
CA GLN A 114 -28.67 -5.43 -6.43
C GLN A 114 -29.18 -4.38 -5.44
N LYS A 115 -30.02 -4.77 -4.46
CA LYS A 115 -30.51 -3.85 -3.41
C LYS A 115 -29.34 -3.31 -2.57
N TYR A 116 -28.40 -4.17 -2.19
CA TYR A 116 -27.21 -3.75 -1.43
C TYR A 116 -26.27 -2.86 -2.25
N GLU A 117 -26.07 -3.14 -3.54
CA GLU A 117 -25.24 -2.31 -4.42
C GLU A 117 -25.84 -0.90 -4.58
N ASN A 118 -27.15 -0.80 -4.78
CA ASN A 118 -27.84 0.49 -4.88
C ASN A 118 -27.71 1.29 -3.58
N LEU A 119 -28.00 0.65 -2.44
CA LEU A 119 -27.87 1.28 -1.12
C LEU A 119 -26.42 1.73 -0.85
N THR A 120 -25.45 0.89 -1.19
CA THR A 120 -24.03 1.21 -1.02
C THR A 120 -23.64 2.47 -1.79
N ARG A 121 -24.12 2.62 -3.03
CA ARG A 121 -23.86 3.83 -3.84
C ARG A 121 -24.47 5.07 -3.20
N GLU A 122 -25.70 4.97 -2.68
CA GLU A 122 -26.37 6.08 -2.01
C GLU A 122 -25.60 6.53 -0.77
N VAL A 123 -25.25 5.58 0.12
CA VAL A 123 -24.51 5.86 1.35
C VAL A 123 -23.14 6.46 1.04
N ILE A 124 -22.43 5.93 0.04
CA ILE A 124 -21.15 6.50 -0.41
C ILE A 124 -21.35 7.94 -0.88
N ASN A 125 -22.34 8.22 -1.71
CA ASN A 125 -22.58 9.57 -2.23
C ASN A 125 -22.86 10.59 -1.11
N GLN A 126 -23.69 10.21 -0.13
CA GLN A 126 -23.95 11.04 1.06
C GLN A 126 -22.66 11.28 1.84
N THR A 127 -21.91 10.21 2.10
CA THR A 127 -20.65 10.27 2.84
C THR A 127 -19.60 11.15 2.18
N LEU A 128 -19.45 11.05 0.85
CA LEU A 128 -18.44 11.82 0.11
C LEU A 128 -18.75 13.32 0.09
N THR A 129 -20.00 13.71 0.33
CA THR A 129 -20.40 15.13 0.40
C THR A 129 -19.76 15.79 1.61
N ASP A 130 -19.83 15.14 2.77
CA ASP A 130 -19.38 15.69 4.07
C ASP A 130 -18.09 15.04 4.58
N VAL A 131 -17.27 14.47 3.69
CA VAL A 131 -16.06 13.73 4.09
C VAL A 131 -15.04 14.63 4.80
N GLN A 132 -14.53 14.16 5.93
CA GLN A 132 -13.55 14.89 6.73
C GLN A 132 -12.17 14.84 6.09
N ILE A 133 -11.53 16.00 5.91
CA ILE A 133 -10.10 16.11 5.57
C ILE A 133 -9.30 16.08 6.88
N ILE A 134 -8.48 15.04 7.06
CA ILE A 134 -7.66 14.83 8.27
C ILE A 134 -6.19 15.23 8.09
N CYS A 135 -5.76 15.45 6.85
CA CYS A 135 -4.47 16.01 6.51
C CYS A 135 -4.55 16.70 5.16
N GLU A 136 -3.99 17.90 5.08
CA GLU A 136 -3.75 18.62 3.84
C GLU A 136 -2.37 19.28 3.93
N LYS A 137 -1.52 19.03 2.93
CA LYS A 137 -0.19 19.64 2.80
C LYS A 137 0.03 20.06 1.36
N GLN A 138 0.62 21.23 1.16
CA GLN A 138 0.95 21.77 -0.15
C GLN A 138 2.43 22.14 -0.18
N THR A 139 3.09 21.83 -1.29
CA THR A 139 4.49 22.16 -1.57
C THR A 139 4.60 22.79 -2.94
N VAL A 140 5.58 23.67 -3.12
CA VAL A 140 5.98 24.18 -4.44
C VAL A 140 7.19 23.38 -4.89
N LEU A 141 7.14 22.86 -6.11
CA LEU A 141 8.21 22.08 -6.72
C LEU A 141 9.24 23.00 -7.39
N PRO A 142 10.46 22.50 -7.68
CA PRO A 142 11.50 23.31 -8.33
C PRO A 142 11.12 23.88 -9.71
N ASP A 143 10.16 23.25 -10.39
CA ASP A 143 9.62 23.68 -11.68
C ASP A 143 8.48 24.72 -11.54
N GLY A 144 8.12 25.10 -10.31
CA GLY A 144 7.08 26.09 -10.01
C GLY A 144 5.67 25.50 -9.88
N ASP A 145 5.49 24.21 -10.16
CA ASP A 145 4.21 23.54 -9.96
C ASP A 145 3.90 23.31 -8.49
N TYR A 146 2.62 23.23 -8.16
CA TYR A 146 2.13 22.87 -6.83
C TYR A 146 1.89 21.38 -6.75
N GLN A 147 2.33 20.79 -5.65
CA GLN A 147 2.03 19.42 -5.26
C GLN A 147 1.23 19.46 -3.96
N VAL A 148 0.03 18.86 -3.97
CA VAL A 148 -0.86 18.79 -2.82
C VAL A 148 -1.02 17.34 -2.39
N PHE A 149 -1.00 17.09 -1.08
CA PHE A 149 -1.23 15.81 -0.43
C PHE A 149 -2.46 15.95 0.46
N ILE A 150 -3.40 15.02 0.34
CA ILE A 150 -4.64 14.99 1.11
C ILE A 150 -4.84 13.60 1.69
N ALA A 151 -5.27 13.54 2.96
CA ALA A 151 -5.89 12.36 3.54
C ALA A 151 -7.29 12.72 4.04
N ILE A 152 -8.24 11.82 3.75
CA ILE A 152 -9.64 11.94 4.15
C ILE A 152 -10.06 10.73 4.96
N ALA A 153 -10.98 10.94 5.90
CA ALA A 153 -11.50 9.89 6.77
C ALA A 153 -13.02 9.93 6.87
N VAL A 154 -13.59 8.75 7.09
CA VAL A 154 -15.00 8.54 7.39
C VAL A 154 -15.11 7.52 8.50
N SER A 155 -15.95 7.80 9.49
CA SER A 155 -16.27 6.83 10.55
C SER A 155 -16.99 5.62 9.96
N ARG A 156 -16.54 4.43 10.34
CA ARG A 156 -17.24 3.18 9.98
C ARG A 156 -18.64 3.14 10.59
N GLU A 157 -18.81 3.72 11.77
CA GLU A 157 -20.10 3.82 12.44
C GLU A 157 -21.07 4.69 11.63
N ASP A 158 -20.61 5.83 11.10
CA ASP A 158 -21.46 6.69 10.26
C ASP A 158 -21.92 5.97 8.98
N ILE A 159 -21.04 5.17 8.37
CA ILE A 159 -21.40 4.31 7.23
C ILE A 159 -22.50 3.32 7.62
N LEU A 160 -22.33 2.61 8.74
CA LEU A 160 -23.30 1.62 9.20
C LEU A 160 -24.65 2.27 9.53
N ASN A 161 -24.65 3.38 10.27
CA ASN A 161 -25.84 4.14 10.60
C ASN A 161 -26.59 4.63 9.35
N ASN A 162 -25.86 5.09 8.33
CA ASN A 162 -26.46 5.51 7.07
C ASN A 162 -27.00 4.33 6.24
N MET A 163 -26.36 3.16 6.29
CA MET A 163 -26.90 1.94 5.68
C MET A 163 -28.19 1.48 6.37
N GLU A 164 -28.23 1.47 7.70
CA GLU A 164 -29.42 1.09 8.46
C GLU A 164 -30.60 2.01 8.15
N LYS A 165 -30.37 3.33 8.14
CA LYS A 165 -31.37 4.32 7.74
C LYS A 165 -31.87 4.10 6.31
N GLY A 166 -30.97 3.78 5.37
CA GLY A 166 -31.37 3.50 3.98
C GLY A 166 -32.15 2.19 3.83
N LEU A 167 -31.94 1.20 4.71
CA LEU A 167 -32.76 -0.01 4.75
C LEU A 167 -34.13 0.26 5.34
N SER A 168 -34.21 1.01 6.45
CA SER A 168 -35.48 1.30 7.14
C SER A 168 -36.37 2.28 6.38
N SER A 169 -35.80 3.14 5.54
CA SER A 169 -36.56 4.11 4.73
C SER A 169 -37.21 3.49 3.48
N ASN A 170 -36.92 2.21 3.20
CA ASN A 170 -37.46 1.43 2.09
C ASN A 170 -38.47 0.35 2.54
N GLU A 171 -38.96 0.45 3.79
CA GLU A 171 -40.12 -0.26 4.35
C GLU A 171 -41.29 0.72 4.55
#